data_AF-A0A9X0CZI7-F1
#
_entry.id   AF-A0A9X0CZI7-F1
#
_cell.length_a   1.000
_cell.length_b   1.000
_cell.length_c   1.000
_cell.angle_alpha   90.00
_cell.angle_beta   90.00
_cell.angle_gamma   90.00
#
_symmetry.space_group_name_H-M   'P 1'
#
loop_
_entity.id
_entity.type
_entity.pdbx_description
1 polymer ?
#
loop_
_entity_poly.entity_id
_entity_poly.type
_entity_poly.pdbx_seq_one_letter_code
_entity_poly.pdbx_strand_id
1 'polypeptide(L)'
;MVFILVVKSTSKCYDTVTEKYYREAELWQRDECTSCYCGNDRKPECTETTCPPVFCEVPLKIEQRCCPVCPDTIQQGCMYDGQKFLHGDLKLLQDQCTLCKCDNGDWHCARDSCLGSQIHEDRRLI
;
A
#
# COMPACT_ATOMS: atom_id res chain seq x y z
N MET A 1 8.71 -29.24 37.92
CA MET A 1 8.30 -29.00 36.53
C MET A 1 8.54 -27.52 36.24
N VAL A 2 9.58 -27.20 35.47
CA VAL A 2 9.81 -25.81 35.03
C VAL A 2 8.96 -25.63 33.77
N PHE A 3 7.87 -24.88 33.87
CA PHE A 3 7.18 -24.38 32.69
C PHE A 3 8.08 -23.31 32.09
N ILE A 4 8.93 -23.69 31.14
CA ILE A 4 9.56 -22.72 30.24
C ILE A 4 8.38 -22.14 29.47
N LEU A 5 7.92 -20.97 29.91
CA LEU A 5 7.11 -20.11 29.08
C LEU A 5 7.96 -19.89 27.83
N VAL A 6 7.61 -20.56 26.72
CA VAL A 6 8.09 -20.15 25.41
C VAL A 6 7.55 -18.75 25.24
N VAL A 7 8.37 -17.75 25.56
CA VAL A 7 8.08 -16.36 25.26
C VAL A 7 7.96 -16.34 23.74
N LYS A 8 6.74 -16.40 23.22
CA LYS A 8 6.46 -16.06 21.82
C LYS A 8 6.71 -14.57 21.70
N SER A 9 7.98 -14.19 21.67
CA SER A 9 8.44 -12.84 21.37
C SER A 9 8.17 -12.63 19.89
N THR A 10 6.92 -12.30 19.54
CA THR A 10 6.62 -11.76 18.21
C THR A 10 7.39 -10.45 18.13
N SER A 11 8.46 -10.40 17.33
CA SER A 11 9.15 -9.16 17.01
C SER A 11 8.12 -8.15 16.50
N LYS A 12 7.97 -7.03 17.20
CA LYS A 12 7.11 -5.92 16.80
C LYS A 12 7.94 -4.67 16.63
N CYS A 13 7.63 -3.89 15.62
CA CYS A 13 8.16 -2.54 15.48
C CYS A 13 7.30 -1.58 16.31
N TYR A 14 7.92 -0.56 16.88
CA TYR A 14 7.23 0.53 17.56
C TYR A 14 7.45 1.82 16.77
N ASP A 15 6.35 2.44 16.33
CA ASP A 15 6.40 3.74 15.66
C ASP A 15 6.17 4.84 16.70
N THR A 16 7.21 5.61 16.99
CA THR A 16 7.18 6.69 17.98
C THR A 16 6.30 7.86 17.57
N VAL A 17 5.94 7.98 16.28
CA VAL A 17 5.11 9.08 15.77
C VAL A 17 3.64 8.79 16.01
N THR A 18 3.20 7.56 15.70
CA THR A 18 1.82 7.13 15.90
C THR A 18 1.58 6.49 17.27
N GLU A 19 2.66 6.24 18.02
CA GLU A 19 2.69 5.53 19.30
C GLU A 19 2.07 4.12 19.22
N LYS A 20 2.22 3.44 18.07
CA LYS A 20 1.62 2.13 17.78
C LYS A 20 2.67 1.05 17.54
N TYR A 21 2.24 -0.20 17.76
CA TYR A 21 3.03 -1.40 17.49
C TYR A 21 2.55 -2.11 16.23
N TYR A 22 3.49 -2.48 15.36
CA TYR A 22 3.27 -3.18 14.10
C TYR A 22 4.00 -4.53 14.12
N ARG A 23 3.42 -5.53 13.45
CA ARG A 23 3.99 -6.88 13.35
C ARG A 23 5.15 -6.88 12.34
N GLU A 24 6.05 -7.84 12.49
CA GLU A 24 7.06 -8.13 11.46
C GLU A 24 6.40 -8.32 10.08
N ALA A 25 7.02 -7.75 9.06
CA ALA A 25 6.54 -7.68 7.68
C ALA A 25 5.20 -6.93 7.47
N GLU A 26 4.71 -6.20 8.48
CA GLU A 26 3.52 -5.35 8.33
C GLU A 26 3.86 -4.05 7.61
N LEU A 27 2.95 -3.62 6.71
CA LEU A 27 2.97 -2.33 6.04
C LEU A 27 1.90 -1.42 6.65
N TRP A 28 2.24 -0.15 6.89
CA TRP A 28 1.28 0.84 7.34
C TRP A 28 1.53 2.22 6.74
N GLN A 29 0.48 3.04 6.72
CA GLN A 29 0.60 4.46 6.44
C GLN A 29 0.69 5.20 7.78
N ARG A 30 1.80 5.92 7.99
CA ARG A 30 2.00 6.75 9.18
C ARG A 30 1.20 8.05 9.05
N ASP A 31 1.26 8.63 7.87
CA ASP A 31 0.54 9.82 7.45
C ASP A 31 0.24 9.71 5.94
N GLU A 32 -0.25 10.79 5.34
CA GLU A 32 -0.67 10.80 3.94
C GLU A 32 0.47 10.60 2.94
N CYS A 33 1.72 10.89 3.34
CA CYS A 33 2.91 10.86 2.51
C CYS A 33 3.93 9.78 2.93
N THR A 34 3.84 9.29 4.15
CA THR A 34 4.83 8.38 4.74
C THR A 34 4.26 6.97 4.88
N SER A 35 4.82 6.07 4.08
CA SER A 35 4.57 4.63 4.21
C SER A 35 5.71 3.97 4.98
N CYS A 36 5.39 2.99 5.79
CA CYS A 36 6.35 2.29 6.63
C CYS A 36 6.20 0.78 6.52
N TYR A 37 7.31 0.09 6.71
CA TYR A 37 7.44 -1.36 6.75
C TYR A 37 8.16 -1.79 8.02
N CYS A 38 7.71 -2.87 8.66
CA CYS A 38 8.37 -3.40 9.84
C CYS A 38 9.40 -4.45 9.43
N GLY A 39 10.66 -4.05 9.45
CA GLY A 39 11.79 -4.94 9.15
C GLY A 39 12.01 -6.01 10.22
N ASN A 40 12.75 -7.05 9.82
CA ASN A 40 13.09 -8.18 10.69
C ASN A 40 14.00 -7.77 11.88
N ASP A 41 14.63 -6.60 11.79
CA ASP A 41 15.47 -5.99 12.83
C ASP A 41 14.66 -5.26 13.93
N ARG A 42 13.32 -5.35 13.90
CA ARG A 42 12.38 -4.64 14.80
C ARG A 42 12.41 -3.12 14.62
N LYS A 43 12.91 -2.63 13.48
CA LYS A 43 12.94 -1.21 13.17
C LYS A 43 11.91 -0.87 12.08
N PRO A 44 11.11 0.20 12.27
CA PRO A 44 10.36 0.79 11.18
C PRO A 44 11.28 1.32 10.09
N GLU A 45 11.09 0.84 8.87
CA GLU A 45 11.67 1.40 7.64
C GLU A 45 10.60 2.23 6.96
N CYS A 46 10.75 3.55 6.96
CA CYS A 46 9.73 4.46 6.44
C CYS A 46 10.25 5.24 5.24
N THR A 47 9.39 5.35 4.22
CA THR A 47 9.64 6.08 2.99
C THR A 47 8.62 7.21 2.87
N GLU A 48 9.12 8.43 2.80
CA GLU A 48 8.32 9.62 2.53
C GLU A 48 8.21 9.85 1.03
N THR A 49 6.99 10.08 0.56
CA THR A 49 6.69 10.36 -0.84
C THR A 49 6.94 11.84 -1.11
N THR A 50 7.85 12.14 -2.02
CA THR A 50 8.04 13.51 -2.53
C THR A 50 7.08 13.75 -3.69
N CYS A 51 6.30 14.82 -3.61
CA CYS A 51 5.34 15.14 -4.65
C CYS A 51 6.01 15.74 -5.90
N PRO A 52 5.61 15.30 -7.10
CA PRO A 52 6.04 15.94 -8.33
C PRO A 52 5.46 17.37 -8.42
N PRO A 53 6.15 18.30 -9.12
CA PRO A 53 5.58 19.61 -9.43
C PRO A 53 4.27 19.46 -10.22
N VAL A 54 3.25 20.20 -9.83
CA VAL A 54 1.95 20.27 -10.54
C VAL A 54 1.82 21.63 -11.23
N PHE A 55 1.36 21.62 -12.48
CA PHE A 55 1.25 22.82 -13.32
C PHE A 55 -0.21 23.01 -13.75
N CYS A 56 -1.00 23.67 -12.92
CA CYS A 56 -2.36 24.11 -13.21
C CYS A 56 -2.70 25.36 -12.40
N GLU A 57 -3.75 26.06 -12.78
CA GLU A 57 -4.11 27.34 -12.15
C GLU A 57 -4.43 27.22 -10.65
N VAL A 58 -5.06 26.12 -10.24
CA VAL A 58 -5.50 25.90 -8.86
C VAL A 58 -5.23 24.46 -8.42
N PRO A 59 -4.03 24.14 -7.89
CA PRO A 59 -3.77 22.83 -7.31
C PRO A 59 -4.57 22.65 -6.00
N LEU A 60 -5.20 21.49 -5.86
CA LEU A 60 -6.07 21.15 -4.73
C LEU A 60 -5.43 20.05 -3.87
N LYS A 61 -5.29 20.29 -2.57
CA LYS A 61 -4.94 19.26 -1.59
C LYS A 61 -6.22 18.53 -1.18
N ILE A 62 -6.21 17.21 -1.33
CA ILE A 62 -7.32 16.34 -0.93
C ILE A 62 -6.91 15.59 0.33
N GLU A 63 -7.81 15.52 1.31
CA GLU A 63 -7.64 14.73 2.52
C GLU A 63 -7.25 13.28 2.18
N GLN A 64 -6.35 12.68 2.97
CA GLN A 64 -5.87 11.29 2.77
C GLN A 64 -5.01 11.08 1.52
N ARG A 65 -4.59 12.14 0.81
CA ARG A 65 -3.61 12.05 -0.28
C ARG A 65 -2.38 12.85 0.02
N CYS A 66 -1.21 12.29 -0.25
CA CYS A 66 0.04 13.03 -0.12
C CYS A 66 0.05 14.30 -1.00
N CYS A 67 -0.22 14.12 -2.30
CA CYS A 67 0.08 15.13 -3.31
C CYS A 67 -1.14 15.94 -3.75
N PRO A 68 -0.94 17.24 -4.05
CA PRO A 68 -1.97 18.06 -4.65
C PRO A 68 -2.30 17.56 -6.06
N VAL A 69 -3.53 17.81 -6.48
CA VAL A 69 -4.03 17.41 -7.81
C VAL A 69 -4.67 18.60 -8.52
N CYS A 70 -4.73 18.53 -9.85
CA CYS A 70 -5.42 19.54 -10.64
C CYS A 70 -6.93 19.24 -10.72
N PRO A 71 -7.79 20.25 -10.92
CA PRO A 71 -9.23 20.06 -11.06
C PRO A 71 -9.60 19.11 -12.21
N ASP A 72 -8.86 19.16 -13.33
CA ASP A 72 -9.09 18.31 -14.50
C ASP A 72 -8.92 16.81 -14.18
N THR A 73 -7.89 16.47 -13.38
CA THR A 73 -7.66 15.11 -12.86
C THR A 73 -8.82 14.58 -12.04
N ILE A 74 -9.62 15.46 -11.42
CA ILE A 74 -10.82 15.08 -10.68
C ILE A 74 -11.96 14.77 -11.65
N GLN A 75 -12.07 15.47 -12.78
CA GLN A 75 -13.11 15.19 -13.77
C GLN A 75 -12.83 13.87 -14.51
N GLN A 76 -11.56 13.58 -14.77
CA GLN A 76 -11.06 12.37 -15.44
C GLN A 76 -10.99 11.13 -14.54
N GLY A 77 -11.80 11.10 -13.48
CA GLY A 77 -11.79 10.02 -12.50
C GLY A 77 -12.65 8.83 -12.90
N CYS A 78 -12.28 7.64 -12.41
CA CYS A 78 -13.01 6.40 -12.59
C CYS A 78 -13.88 6.12 -11.36
N MET A 79 -14.99 5.41 -11.55
CA MET A 79 -15.84 4.95 -10.45
C MET A 79 -15.64 3.45 -10.21
N TYR A 80 -15.55 3.03 -8.95
CA TYR A 80 -15.55 1.63 -8.54
C TYR A 80 -16.28 1.49 -7.21
N ASP A 81 -17.34 0.68 -7.17
CA ASP A 81 -18.15 0.40 -5.97
C ASP A 81 -18.61 1.68 -5.22
N GLY A 82 -19.08 2.68 -5.98
CA GLY A 82 -19.53 3.96 -5.43
C GLY A 82 -18.41 4.92 -5.00
N GLN A 83 -17.14 4.49 -5.03
CA GLN A 83 -15.97 5.31 -4.74
C GLN A 83 -15.37 5.89 -6.02
N LYS A 84 -14.96 7.16 -5.97
CA LYS A 84 -14.26 7.85 -7.05
C LYS A 84 -12.74 7.73 -6.91
N PHE A 85 -12.08 7.34 -7.99
CA PHE A 85 -10.62 7.27 -8.15
C PHE A 85 -10.18 8.30 -9.18
N LEU A 86 -9.04 8.95 -8.96
CA LEU A 86 -8.49 9.97 -9.85
C LEU A 86 -7.69 9.33 -10.99
N HIS A 87 -7.48 10.07 -12.09
CA HIS A 87 -6.54 9.65 -13.12
C HIS A 87 -5.17 9.35 -12.48
N GLY A 88 -4.60 8.18 -12.84
CA GLY A 88 -3.34 7.66 -12.31
C GLY A 88 -3.49 6.75 -11.09
N ASP A 89 -4.67 6.69 -10.46
CA ASP A 89 -4.89 5.82 -9.31
C ASP A 89 -4.79 4.35 -9.67
N LEU A 90 -4.29 3.57 -8.71
CA LEU A 90 -4.25 2.13 -8.76
C LEU A 90 -5.26 1.52 -7.79
N LYS A 91 -5.99 0.50 -8.23
CA LYS A 91 -6.88 -0.31 -7.41
C LYS A 91 -6.55 -1.78 -7.57
N LEU A 92 -6.12 -2.40 -6.48
CA LEU A 92 -6.10 -3.85 -6.37
C LEU A 92 -7.52 -4.35 -6.08
N LEU A 93 -8.04 -5.25 -6.90
CA LEU A 93 -9.36 -5.83 -6.70
C LEU A 93 -9.36 -6.85 -5.55
N GLN A 94 -10.55 -7.27 -5.12
CA GLN A 94 -10.71 -8.17 -3.98
C GLN A 94 -10.05 -9.54 -4.18
N ASP A 95 -9.86 -9.94 -5.44
CA ASP A 95 -9.12 -11.16 -5.78
C ASP A 95 -7.62 -11.07 -5.45
N GLN A 96 -7.11 -9.88 -5.10
CA GLN A 96 -5.71 -9.59 -4.79
C GLN A 96 -4.73 -9.91 -5.93
N CYS A 97 -5.21 -10.00 -7.17
CA CYS A 97 -4.38 -10.31 -8.34
C CYS A 97 -4.63 -9.38 -9.53
N THR A 98 -5.82 -8.79 -9.58
CA THR A 98 -6.15 -7.84 -10.63
C THR A 98 -5.82 -6.44 -10.16
N LEU A 99 -4.84 -5.82 -10.80
CA LEU A 99 -4.45 -4.44 -10.57
C LEU A 99 -5.01 -3.58 -11.70
N CYS A 100 -5.86 -2.62 -11.36
CA CYS A 100 -6.45 -1.68 -12.31
C CYS A 100 -5.85 -0.29 -12.13
N LYS A 101 -5.44 0.34 -13.22
CA LYS A 101 -5.08 1.76 -13.27
C LYS A 101 -6.26 2.54 -13.84
N CYS A 102 -6.66 3.62 -13.17
CA CYS A 102 -7.59 4.59 -13.74
C CYS A 102 -6.84 5.49 -14.73
N ASP A 103 -7.24 5.49 -15.99
CA ASP A 103 -6.66 6.33 -17.02
C ASP A 103 -7.78 7.10 -17.73
N ASN A 104 -7.87 8.40 -17.45
CA ASN A 104 -8.78 9.33 -18.14
C ASN A 104 -10.27 8.93 -18.11
N GLY A 105 -10.70 8.29 -17.02
CA GLY A 105 -12.08 7.82 -16.84
C GLY A 105 -12.29 6.34 -17.17
N ASP A 106 -11.30 5.68 -17.77
CA ASP A 106 -11.35 4.26 -18.14
C ASP A 106 -10.44 3.40 -17.26
N TRP A 107 -10.90 2.19 -16.94
CA TRP A 107 -10.14 1.22 -16.16
C TRP A 107 -9.24 0.36 -17.05
N HIS A 108 -7.93 0.44 -16.84
CA HIS A 108 -6.94 -0.44 -17.47
C HIS A 108 -6.45 -1.48 -16.47
N CYS A 109 -6.97 -2.70 -16.56
CA CYS A 109 -6.66 -3.77 -15.61
C CYS A 109 -5.67 -4.79 -16.20
N ALA A 110 -4.66 -5.13 -15.40
CA ALA A 110 -3.79 -6.26 -15.63
C ALA A 110 -4.02 -7.29 -14.52
N ARG A 111 -4.10 -8.57 -14.90
CA ARG A 111 -4.23 -9.67 -13.97
C ARG A 111 -2.92 -10.44 -13.97
N ASP A 112 -2.28 -10.52 -12.82
CA ASP A 112 -1.19 -11.48 -12.64
C ASP A 112 -1.75 -12.85 -12.24
N SER A 113 -0.94 -13.89 -12.40
CA SER A 113 -1.26 -15.23 -11.92
C SER A 113 -1.47 -15.17 -10.42
N CYS A 114 -2.72 -15.30 -9.97
CA CYS A 114 -3.04 -15.41 -8.55
C CYS A 114 -2.29 -16.60 -7.94
N LEU A 115 -1.11 -16.36 -7.38
CA LEU A 115 -0.37 -17.35 -6.60
C LEU A 115 -1.01 -17.49 -5.23
N GLY A 116 -2.26 -17.98 -5.19
CA GLY A 116 -2.77 -18.63 -4.01
C GLY A 116 -1.92 -19.88 -3.77
N SER A 117 -0.90 -19.79 -2.91
CA SER A 117 -0.12 -20.91 -2.39
C SER A 117 0.44 -21.86 -3.46
N GLN A 118 1.62 -21.60 -4.02
CA GLN A 118 2.57 -22.66 -4.40
C GLN A 118 4.01 -22.15 -4.31
N ILE A 119 4.58 -22.14 -3.09
CA ILE A 119 5.95 -22.60 -2.94
C ILE A 119 5.88 -24.13 -3.10
N HIS A 120 5.80 -24.61 -4.33
CA HIS A 120 6.31 -25.94 -4.62
C HIS A 120 7.77 -25.73 -4.98
N GLU A 121 8.62 -25.95 -3.99
CA GLU A 121 10.02 -26.24 -4.19
C GLU A 121 10.12 -27.26 -5.31
N ASP A 122 10.74 -26.86 -6.42
CA ASP A 122 11.08 -27.75 -7.52
C ASP A 122 12.14 -28.72 -7.02
N ARG A 123 11.67 -29.75 -6.32
CA ARG A 123 12.43 -30.92 -5.95
C ARG A 123 11.90 -32.10 -6.75
N ARG A 124 12.34 -32.18 -8.01
CA ARG A 124 12.56 -33.46 -8.68
C ARG A 124 13.99 -33.54 -9.21
N LEU A 125 14.86 -33.98 -8.30
CA LEU A 125 15.89 -34.95 -8.65
C LEU A 125 15.16 -36.27 -8.99
N ILE A 126 15.06 -36.60 -10.28
CA ILE A 126 15.25 -37.95 -10.82
C ILE A 126 15.91 -37.78 -12.18
#